data_AF-A0A9D8GNK3-F1
#
_entry.id   AF-A0A9D8GNK3-F1
#
_cell.length_a   1.000
_cell.length_b   1.000
_cell.length_c   1.000
_cell.angle_alpha   90.00
_cell.angle_beta   90.00
_cell.angle_gamma   90.00
#
_symmetry.space_group_name_H-M   'P 1'
#
loop_
_entity.id
_entity.type
_entity.pdbx_description
1 polymer ?
#
loop_
_entity_poly.entity_id
_entity_poly.type
_entity_poly.pdbx_seq_one_letter_code
_entity_poly.pdbx_strand_id
1 'polypeptide(L)' 'MKWTYSDGSSVFGAGLLEGDTLSIGTVEDRKSIINLMKRQADGGFKGIWYQRGETALGEETWIKQ' A
#
# COMPACT_ATOMS: atom_id res chain seq x y z
N MET A 1 10.93 6.71 -6.82
CA MET A 1 9.94 7.82 -6.77
C MET A 1 9.14 7.66 -5.48
N LYS A 2 8.89 8.75 -4.74
CA LYS A 2 8.18 8.75 -3.45
C LYS A 2 7.13 9.85 -3.47
N TRP A 3 5.90 9.52 -3.06
CA TRP A 3 4.80 10.49 -2.96
C TRP A 3 4.11 10.37 -1.60
N THR A 4 3.55 11.48 -1.14
CA THR A 4 2.78 11.53 0.11
C THR A 4 1.50 12.33 -0.12
N TYR A 5 0.37 11.79 0.32
CA TYR A 5 -0.94 12.44 0.31
C TYR A 5 -1.53 12.41 1.71
N SER A 6 -2.18 13.50 2.13
CA SER A 6 -2.93 13.55 3.38
C SER A 6 -4.20 14.37 3.22
N ASP A 7 -5.30 13.87 3.77
CA ASP A 7 -6.61 14.54 3.78
C ASP A 7 -7.09 14.89 5.20
N GLY A 8 -6.19 14.85 6.19
CA GLY A 8 -6.48 15.14 7.59
C GLY A 8 -7.01 13.96 8.41
N SER A 9 -7.56 12.93 7.76
CA SER A 9 -7.95 11.65 8.39
C SER A 9 -6.93 10.55 8.12
N SER A 10 -6.30 10.59 6.95
CA SER A 10 -5.41 9.54 6.48
C SER A 10 -4.11 10.13 5.91
N VAL A 11 -3.01 9.41 6.10
CA VAL A 11 -1.71 9.70 5.49
C VAL A 11 -1.29 8.51 4.67
N PHE A 12 -1.02 8.73 3.39
CA PHE A 12 -0.55 7.71 2.45
C PHE A 12 0.85 8.08 1.99
N GLY A 13 1.78 7.13 2.07
CA GLY A 13 3.11 7.23 1.51
C GLY A 13 3.39 6.04 0.62
N ALA A 14 3.67 6.26 -0.66
CA ALA A 14 4.04 5.19 -1.59
C ALA A 14 5.49 5.34 -2.04
N GLY A 15 6.22 4.23 -2.10
CA GLY A 15 7.61 4.18 -2.55
C GLY A 15 7.91 2.89 -3.28
N LEU A 16 8.74 2.96 -4.32
CA LEU A 16 9.27 1.78 -4.98
C LEU A 16 10.29 1.11 -4.04
N LEU A 17 10.10 -0.18 -3.76
CA LEU A 17 11.03 -0.94 -2.91
C LEU A 17 12.12 -1.59 -3.78
N GLU A 18 11.72 -2.44 -4.74
CA GLU A 18 12.59 -3.14 -5.67
C GLU A 18 11.80 -3.58 -6.92
N GLY A 19 12.37 -3.44 -8.12
CA GLY A 19 11.74 -3.87 -9.37
C GLY A 19 10.33 -3.30 -9.56
N ASP A 20 9.35 -4.20 -9.71
CA ASP A 20 7.93 -3.87 -9.88
C ASP A 20 7.14 -3.88 -8.56
N THR A 21 7.82 -3.85 -7.41
CA THR A 21 7.20 -3.87 -6.09
C THR A 21 7.12 -2.47 -5.49
N LEU A 22 5.89 -2.06 -5.17
CA LEU A 22 5.52 -0.84 -4.47
C LEU A 22 5.25 -1.13 -3.00
N SER A 23 5.85 -0.36 -2.10
CA SER A 23 5.47 -0.31 -0.70
C SER A 23 4.57 0.89 -0.47
N ILE A 24 3.45 0.69 0.22
CA ILE A 24 2.48 1.74 0.55
C ILE A 24 2.25 1.71 2.06
N GLY A 25 2.66 2.76 2.75
CA GLY A 25 2.30 2.99 4.14
C GLY A 25 1.05 3.85 4.23
N THR A 26 0.05 3.40 4.97
CA THR A 26 -1.16 4.15 5.28
C THR A 26 -1.30 4.30 6.79
N VAL A 27 -1.67 5.49 7.25
CA VAL A 27 -2.14 5.70 8.62
C VAL A 27 -3.54 6.28 8.55
N GLU A 28 -4.54 5.57 9.06
CA GLU A 28 -5.95 5.97 9.08
C GLU A 28 -6.53 5.58 10.44
N ASP A 29 -7.25 6.48 11.12
CA ASP A 29 -7.90 6.20 12.43
C ASP A 29 -6.99 5.50 13.46
N ARG A 30 -5.71 5.90 13.52
CA ARG A 30 -4.65 5.31 14.36
C ARG A 30 -4.23 3.89 14.00
N LYS A 31 -4.74 3.32 12.90
CA LYS A 31 -4.26 2.08 12.31
C LYS A 31 -3.13 2.39 11.35
N SER A 32 -2.00 1.72 11.52
CA SER A 32 -0.89 1.79 10.58
C SER A 32 -0.89 0.53 9.72
N ILE A 33 -1.04 0.69 8.41
CA ILE A 33 -1.08 -0.39 7.43
C ILE A 33 0.12 -0.25 6.49
N ILE A 34 0.77 -1.36 6.16
CA ILE A 34 1.80 -1.43 5.11
C ILE A 34 1.33 -2.43 4.06
N ASN A 35 1.25 -1.99 2.81
CA ASN A 35 1.01 -2.84 1.65
C ASN A 35 2.32 -3.09 0.91
N LEU A 36 2.52 -4.32 0.46
CA LEU A 36 3.57 -4.72 -0.48
C LEU A 36 2.90 -5.22 -1.76
N MET A 37 2.88 -4.35 -2.77
CA MET A 37 2.09 -4.51 -3.99
C MET A 37 3.00 -4.74 -5.19
N LYS A 38 2.76 -5.77 -5.99
CA LYS A 38 3.49 -6.03 -7.23
C LYS A 38 2.66 -5.61 -8.44
N ARG A 39 3.28 -4.87 -9.37
CA ARG A 39 2.65 -4.51 -10.64
C ARG A 39 2.36 -5.76 -11.46
N GLN A 40 1.16 -5.81 -12.03
CA GLN A 40 0.69 -6.88 -12.89
C GLN A 40 0.84 -6.47 -14.37
N ALA A 41 0.78 -7.46 -15.28
CA ALA A 41 0.93 -7.23 -16.71
C ALA A 41 -0.19 -6.35 -17.31
N ASP A 42 -1.38 -6.36 -16.70
CA ASP A 42 -2.51 -5.50 -17.04
C ASP A 42 -2.35 -4.04 -16.55
N GLY A 43 -1.25 -3.75 -15.85
CA GLY A 43 -0.96 -2.44 -15.28
C GLY A 43 -1.59 -2.17 -13.91
N GLY A 44 -2.36 -3.10 -13.36
CA GLY A 44 -2.84 -3.08 -11.99
C GLY A 44 -1.76 -3.49 -10.98
N PHE A 45 -2.14 -3.58 -9.71
CA PHE A 45 -1.27 -4.03 -8.62
C PHE A 45 -1.99 -5.07 -7.76
N LYS A 46 -1.26 -6.08 -7.32
CA LYS A 46 -1.75 -7.09 -6.35
C LYS A 46 -0.71 -7.33 -5.28
N GLY A 47 -1.14 -7.49 -4.04
CA GLY A 47 -0.20 -7.66 -2.94
C GLY A 47 -0.82 -8.07 -1.63
N ILE A 48 0.02 -8.06 -0.61
CA ILE A 48 -0.33 -8.35 0.78
C ILE A 48 -0.26 -7.10 1.62
N TRP A 49 -1.09 -7.02 2.65
CA TRP A 49 -1.06 -5.92 3.61
C TRP A 49 -0.87 -6.41 5.04
N TYR A 50 -0.27 -5.54 5.84
CA TYR A 50 0.06 -5.75 7.24
C TYR A 50 -0.48 -4.60 8.06
N GLN A 51 -1.27 -4.87 9.11
CA GLN A 51 -1.66 -3.86 10.08
C GLN A 51 -0.85 -4.01 11.37
N ARG A 52 -0.24 -2.91 11.83
CA ARG A 52 0.51 -2.89 13.09
C ARG A 52 -0.38 -3.27 14.27
N GLY A 53 0.08 -4.21 15.09
CA GLY A 53 -0.63 -4.67 16.28
C GLY A 53 -1.65 -5.79 16.00
N GLU A 54 -1.79 -6.20 14.73
CA GLU A 54 -2.58 -7.35 14.33
C GLU A 54 -1.72 -8.35 13.55
N THR A 55 -2.13 -9.61 13.54
CA THR A 55 -1.50 -10.68 12.74
C THR A 55 -1.97 -10.66 11.27
N ALA A 56 -2.69 -9.62 10.84
CA ALA A 56 -3.40 -9.64 9.58
C ALA A 56 -2.46 -9.56 8.36
N LEU A 57 -2.62 -10.56 7.49
CA LEU A 57 -2.03 -10.75 6.16
C LEU A 57 -3.19 -10.95 5.19
N GLY A 58 -3.84 -9.86 4.78
CA GLY A 58 -4.87 -9.92 3.73
C GLY A 58 -4.25 -9.74 2.34
N GLU A 59 -5.01 -10.11 1.30
CA GLU A 59 -4.67 -9.78 -0.09
C GLU A 59 -5.44 -8.54 -0.55
N GLU A 60 -4.80 -7.69 -1.34
CA GLU A 60 -5.42 -6.51 -1.93
C GLU A 60 -5.12 -6.43 -3.43
N THR A 61 -6.07 -5.92 -4.21
CA THR A 61 -5.96 -5.76 -5.68
C THR A 61 -6.42 -4.37 -6.08
N TRP A 62 -5.55 -3.64 -6.77
CA TRP A 62 -5.80 -2.30 -7.29
C TRP A 62 -5.84 -2.34 -8.81
N ILE A 63 -6.96 -1.91 -9.37
CA ILE A 63 -7.17 -1.85 -10.81
C ILE A 63 -6.97 -0.42 -11.33
N LYS A 64 -6.32 -0.30 -12.48
CA LYS A 64 -6.21 0.98 -13.17
C LYS A 64 -7.56 1.31 -13.81
N GLN A 65 -8.15 2.46 -13.46
CA GLN A 65 -9.32 3.01 -14.16
C GLN A 65 -8.94 3.59 -15.52
#